data_AF-A0A7R6W8Z1-F1
#
_entry.id   AF-A0A7R6W8Z1-F1
#
_cell.length_a   1.000
_cell.length_b   1.000
_cell.length_c   1.000
_cell.angle_alpha   90.00
_cell.angle_beta   90.00
_cell.angle_gamma   90.00
#
_symmetry.space_group_name_H-M   'P 1'
#
loop_
_entity.id
_entity.type
_entity.pdbx_description
1 polymer ?
#
loop_
_entity_poly.entity_id
_entity_poly.type
_entity_poly.pdbx_seq_one_letter_code
_entity_poly.pdbx_strand_id
1 'polypeptide(L)'
;MPTAQDPDLDLTSLLPLRGLVVTLQFTQAAKPKFFHQAALTAFIRFLAGSPENYDQLIRIDTPESGRIRYQAGDYYRFMLIGLQGSDVILQTLITQLQKLPHSSPKSAQELPFRNNCKLLSLQDAFSELSIDSFSKLSQYDYPQLQQEVALWNGQTTLHWHWVSPVRLLKTKELRTTQKVKGEQRYIRDAVDLDGNLLFTRTYNALADLLRRRSGSSGTLAAPHNIHIHDMHLFWLDSHYNDAQKNATPMGGMTGRIHLQLPSNLSPSWWQLLLLGQYTGIGQRNAFGWGRYQLQTTQQHYSYRRILPASSLLSLAQQEENLHKAWRHVMAGRDELYSHSEDYAEQYLETEAVDEPADTPTAKLQRDLEKLLNNDYSVPTLQGYLLPKKNGGVRPLAVPPIYDRVLQRALSQTLSPALEQLMDRHSHGFRPGRSRITASYEIQAAWRSGYRWVYESDIKNFFDSVNLEHLRDRLNGIYYGDPIINAIINWMQAPVRFQGQTIERKNGLPQGSPLSPLMANLMLDDFDSDMQAAGFLLIRFADDFIILCKDPQQAQAAEQAAQRSLAEHGFELHPDKSHITALDEGFKYLGYCLSVYSKLELLITATETNPCFPAFI
;
A
#
# COMPACT_ATOMS: atom_id res chain seq x y z
N MET A 1 -40.12 17.60 -20.84
CA MET A 1 -40.30 18.62 -19.77
C MET A 1 -38.96 19.30 -19.58
N PRO A 2 -38.88 20.63 -19.39
CA PRO A 2 -37.60 21.30 -19.21
C PRO A 2 -37.02 20.84 -17.87
N THR A 3 -35.88 20.17 -17.91
CA THR A 3 -35.07 19.82 -16.74
C THR A 3 -34.79 21.11 -15.97
N ALA A 4 -35.22 21.17 -14.70
CA ALA A 4 -34.81 22.23 -13.78
C ALA A 4 -33.30 22.39 -13.89
N GLN A 5 -32.84 23.59 -14.25
CA GLN A 5 -31.43 23.93 -14.24
C GLN A 5 -30.95 23.69 -12.80
N ASP A 6 -30.11 22.67 -12.61
CA ASP A 6 -29.34 22.53 -11.37
C ASP A 6 -28.63 23.88 -11.14
N PRO A 7 -28.65 24.45 -9.93
CA PRO A 7 -27.90 25.67 -9.67
C PRO A 7 -26.44 25.41 -10.01
N ASP A 8 -25.91 26.16 -10.99
CA ASP A 8 -24.51 26.07 -11.39
C ASP A 8 -23.65 26.31 -10.14
N LEU A 9 -22.92 25.29 -9.72
CA LEU A 9 -21.82 25.49 -8.78
C LEU A 9 -20.85 26.47 -9.46
N ASP A 10 -20.59 27.60 -8.81
CA ASP A 10 -19.65 28.58 -9.33
C ASP A 10 -18.22 28.04 -9.22
N LEU A 11 -17.73 27.44 -10.31
CA LEU A 11 -16.40 26.86 -10.41
C LEU A 11 -15.32 27.87 -10.80
N THR A 12 -15.66 29.15 -10.98
CA THR A 12 -14.72 30.19 -11.44
C THR A 12 -13.57 30.42 -10.46
N SER A 13 -13.76 30.10 -9.18
CA SER A 13 -12.69 30.17 -8.19
C SER A 13 -11.76 28.95 -8.22
N LEU A 14 -12.09 27.86 -8.91
CA LEU A 14 -11.22 26.68 -9.05
C LEU A 14 -10.52 26.66 -10.41
N LEU A 15 -11.23 27.04 -11.46
CA LEU A 15 -10.79 26.98 -12.85
C LEU A 15 -10.28 28.33 -13.37
N PRO A 16 -9.33 28.33 -14.33
CA PRO A 16 -8.65 27.17 -14.90
C PRO A 16 -7.68 26.47 -13.94
N LEU A 17 -7.43 25.18 -14.18
CA LEU A 17 -6.28 24.47 -13.62
C LEU A 17 -5.04 24.65 -14.50
N ARG A 18 -3.87 24.50 -13.87
CA ARG A 18 -2.54 24.43 -14.48
C ARG A 18 -1.82 23.21 -13.96
N GLY A 19 -1.38 22.32 -14.85
CA GLY A 19 -0.67 21.11 -14.47
C GLY A 19 0.80 21.19 -14.85
N LEU A 20 1.71 21.08 -13.88
CA LEU A 20 3.15 21.12 -14.10
C LEU A 20 3.78 19.81 -13.64
N VAL A 21 4.31 19.03 -14.56
CA VAL A 21 5.09 17.82 -14.27
C VAL A 21 6.56 18.21 -14.16
N VAL A 22 7.18 17.82 -13.06
CA VAL A 22 8.58 18.12 -12.75
C VAL A 22 9.33 16.80 -12.62
N THR A 23 10.43 16.66 -13.36
CA THR A 23 11.40 15.57 -13.15
C THR A 23 12.69 16.16 -12.62
N LEU A 24 13.13 15.69 -11.46
CA LEU A 24 14.40 16.04 -10.83
C LEU A 24 15.39 14.88 -11.05
N GLN A 25 16.68 15.21 -11.06
CA GLN A 25 17.77 14.25 -10.90
C GLN A 25 18.47 14.49 -9.57
N PHE A 26 18.58 13.44 -8.75
CA PHE A 26 19.38 13.49 -7.52
C PHE A 26 20.87 13.56 -7.86
N THR A 27 21.58 14.51 -7.25
CA THR A 27 23.05 14.64 -7.34
C THR A 27 23.76 13.96 -6.18
N GLN A 28 23.02 13.64 -5.11
CA GLN A 28 23.49 12.88 -3.95
C GLN A 28 22.37 11.97 -3.45
N ALA A 29 22.72 10.98 -2.62
CA ALA A 29 21.73 10.08 -2.05
C ALA A 29 20.63 10.80 -1.26
N ALA A 30 19.42 10.26 -1.35
CA ALA A 30 18.25 10.70 -0.60
C ALA A 30 17.46 9.50 -0.06
N LYS A 31 16.84 9.69 1.11
CA LYS A 31 16.04 8.66 1.79
C LYS A 31 14.72 9.24 2.28
N PRO A 32 13.76 9.51 1.40
CA PRO A 32 12.44 9.91 1.84
C PRO A 32 11.76 8.78 2.63
N LYS A 33 10.76 9.14 3.43
CA LYS A 33 9.83 8.19 4.06
C LYS A 33 8.91 7.57 3.01
N PHE A 34 8.12 6.57 3.35
CA PHE A 34 7.24 5.89 2.41
C PHE A 34 6.34 6.83 1.59
N PHE A 35 5.66 7.75 2.28
CA PHE A 35 4.82 8.78 1.65
C PHE A 35 5.61 10.08 1.46
N HIS A 36 5.75 10.53 0.22
CA HIS A 36 6.59 11.68 -0.11
C HIS A 36 5.88 13.03 0.05
N GLN A 37 4.55 13.02 0.20
CA GLN A 37 3.68 14.19 0.20
C GLN A 37 4.16 15.29 1.17
N ALA A 38 4.44 14.94 2.42
CA ALA A 38 4.85 15.92 3.43
C ALA A 38 6.20 16.57 3.09
N ALA A 39 7.20 15.75 2.74
CA ALA A 39 8.54 16.23 2.43
C ALA A 39 8.57 17.05 1.13
N LEU A 40 7.86 16.59 0.10
CA LEU A 40 7.75 17.33 -1.16
C LEU A 40 6.97 18.63 -0.98
N THR A 41 5.85 18.62 -0.24
CA THR A 41 5.09 19.85 0.04
C THR A 41 5.96 20.89 0.74
N ALA A 42 6.74 20.49 1.74
CA ALA A 42 7.67 21.39 2.43
C ALA A 42 8.72 21.98 1.48
N PHE A 43 9.30 21.15 0.60
CA PHE A 43 10.27 21.58 -0.41
C PHE A 43 9.68 22.57 -1.42
N ILE A 44 8.52 22.27 -1.99
CA ILE A 44 7.88 23.14 -2.98
C ILE A 44 7.38 24.44 -2.33
N ARG A 45 6.81 24.37 -1.13
CA ARG A 45 6.39 25.57 -0.39
C ARG A 45 7.59 26.48 -0.08
N PHE A 46 8.75 25.91 0.25
CA PHE A 46 9.98 26.68 0.42
C PHE A 46 10.39 27.39 -0.88
N LEU A 47 10.45 26.66 -2.01
CA LEU A 47 10.79 27.24 -3.32
C LEU A 47 9.80 28.33 -3.75
N ALA A 48 8.53 28.21 -3.39
CA ALA A 48 7.50 29.21 -3.65
C ALA A 48 7.61 30.47 -2.77
N GLY A 49 8.52 30.52 -1.79
CA GLY A 49 8.61 31.62 -0.83
C GLY A 49 7.59 31.56 0.31
N SER A 50 7.03 30.38 0.59
CA SER A 50 6.05 30.12 1.66
C SER A 50 4.81 31.03 1.68
N PRO A 51 4.07 31.17 0.57
CA PRO A 51 2.89 32.02 0.52
C PRO A 51 1.80 31.53 1.48
N GLU A 52 1.05 32.45 2.10
CA GLU A 52 0.00 32.13 3.09
C GLU A 52 -1.12 31.25 2.49
N ASN A 53 -1.50 31.51 1.24
CA ASN A 53 -2.59 30.81 0.55
C ASN A 53 -2.14 29.55 -0.22
N TYR A 54 -0.93 29.04 0.02
CA TYR A 54 -0.38 27.87 -0.70
C TYR A 54 -1.36 26.69 -0.71
N ASP A 55 -1.89 26.33 0.46
CA ASP A 55 -2.76 25.17 0.66
C ASP A 55 -4.14 25.33 -0.02
N GLN A 56 -4.49 26.54 -0.46
CA GLN A 56 -5.70 26.80 -1.23
C GLN A 56 -5.44 26.74 -2.74
N LEU A 57 -4.22 27.02 -3.19
CA LEU A 57 -3.87 27.27 -4.59
C LEU A 57 -3.10 26.13 -5.27
N ILE A 58 -2.36 25.32 -4.53
CA ILE A 58 -1.51 24.26 -5.07
C ILE A 58 -1.92 22.90 -4.50
N ARG A 59 -1.94 21.88 -5.36
CA ARG A 59 -2.00 20.46 -4.99
C ARG A 59 -0.79 19.75 -5.59
N ILE A 60 -0.43 18.60 -5.02
CA ILE A 60 0.69 17.79 -5.50
C ILE A 60 0.25 16.35 -5.81
N ASP A 61 0.99 15.72 -6.71
CA ASP A 61 0.99 14.27 -6.93
C ASP A 61 2.39 13.71 -6.69
N THR A 62 2.47 12.57 -6.02
CA THR A 62 3.74 11.91 -5.68
C THR A 62 3.71 10.45 -6.12
N PRO A 63 3.75 10.16 -7.43
CA PRO A 63 3.69 8.78 -7.94
C PRO A 63 4.88 7.94 -7.49
N GLU A 64 5.99 8.59 -7.13
CA GLU A 64 7.21 7.98 -6.60
C GLU A 64 7.07 7.41 -5.16
N SER A 65 5.96 7.66 -4.47
CA SER A 65 5.76 7.15 -3.10
C SER A 65 5.90 5.63 -3.07
N GLY A 66 6.52 5.09 -2.03
CA GLY A 66 6.93 3.69 -1.96
C GLY A 66 8.39 3.44 -2.37
N ARG A 67 9.05 4.36 -3.09
CA ARG A 67 10.51 4.33 -3.30
C ARG A 67 11.22 5.16 -2.23
N ILE A 68 11.84 4.51 -1.25
CA ILE A 68 12.45 5.20 -0.10
C ILE A 68 13.97 5.43 -0.22
N ARG A 69 14.58 5.07 -1.36
CA ARG A 69 16.02 5.20 -1.58
C ARG A 69 16.30 5.73 -2.99
N TYR A 70 17.13 6.75 -3.02
CA TYR A 70 17.67 7.34 -4.24
C TYR A 70 19.18 7.50 -4.10
N GLN A 71 19.90 7.19 -5.16
CA GLN A 71 21.33 7.40 -5.35
C GLN A 71 21.57 8.62 -6.27
N ALA A 72 22.81 9.06 -6.36
CA ALA A 72 23.18 10.06 -7.36
C ALA A 72 22.91 9.51 -8.77
N GLY A 73 22.26 10.30 -9.62
CA GLY A 73 21.85 9.91 -10.96
C GLY A 73 20.37 9.52 -11.06
N ASP A 74 19.76 9.08 -9.95
CA ASP A 74 18.35 8.68 -9.92
C ASP A 74 17.40 9.84 -10.18
N TYR A 75 16.26 9.51 -10.79
CA TYR A 75 15.23 10.47 -11.13
C TYR A 75 14.06 10.44 -10.15
N TYR A 76 13.40 11.59 -9.98
CA TYR A 76 12.22 11.75 -9.17
C TYR A 76 11.17 12.57 -9.92
N ARG A 77 10.00 12.01 -10.19
CA ARG A 77 8.89 12.72 -10.86
C ARG A 77 7.73 13.03 -9.91
N PHE A 78 7.21 14.25 -10.03
CA PHE A 78 5.98 14.68 -9.36
C PHE A 78 5.19 15.65 -10.24
N MET A 79 3.93 15.90 -9.86
CA MET A 79 3.09 16.89 -10.52
C MET A 79 2.63 17.93 -9.51
N LEU A 80 2.55 19.18 -9.96
CA LEU A 80 1.89 20.28 -9.29
C LEU A 80 0.61 20.60 -10.05
N ILE A 81 -0.49 20.80 -9.33
CA ILE A 81 -1.74 21.28 -9.88
C ILE A 81 -2.02 22.63 -9.24
N GLY A 82 -1.94 23.69 -10.05
CA GLY A 82 -2.36 25.02 -9.69
C GLY A 82 -3.84 25.22 -9.98
N LEU A 83 -4.58 25.73 -9.01
CA LEU A 83 -5.94 26.21 -9.18
C LEU A 83 -5.92 27.67 -9.65
N GLN A 84 -7.09 28.23 -9.98
CA GLN A 84 -7.21 29.63 -10.37
C GLN A 84 -6.44 30.59 -9.44
N GLY A 85 -5.69 31.54 -10.00
CA GLY A 85 -4.88 32.48 -9.22
C GLY A 85 -3.55 31.93 -8.68
N SER A 86 -3.15 30.72 -9.06
CA SER A 86 -1.83 30.15 -8.72
C SER A 86 -0.68 30.64 -9.61
N ASP A 87 -0.96 31.43 -10.65
CA ASP A 87 -0.02 31.85 -11.69
C ASP A 87 1.31 32.39 -11.17
N VAL A 88 1.26 33.31 -10.20
CA VAL A 88 2.46 33.91 -9.58
C VAL A 88 3.30 32.86 -8.84
N ILE A 89 2.64 31.94 -8.14
CA ILE A 89 3.30 30.83 -7.44
C ILE A 89 3.96 29.89 -8.46
N LEU A 90 3.26 29.50 -9.52
CA LEU A 90 3.80 28.61 -10.55
C LEU A 90 4.95 29.24 -11.32
N GLN A 91 4.86 30.53 -11.66
CA GLN A 91 5.96 31.26 -12.31
C GLN A 91 7.20 31.34 -11.42
N THR A 92 7.00 31.57 -10.11
CA THR A 92 8.08 31.55 -9.12
C THR A 92 8.70 30.16 -9.03
N LEU A 93 7.88 29.11 -8.94
CA LEU A 93 8.33 27.72 -8.87
C LEU A 93 9.13 27.30 -10.09
N ILE A 94 8.65 27.57 -11.32
CA ILE A 94 9.39 27.28 -12.55
C ILE A 94 10.78 27.93 -12.51
N THR A 95 10.83 29.22 -12.14
CA THR A 95 12.09 29.98 -12.04
C THR A 95 13.03 29.38 -11.00
N GLN A 96 12.52 29.02 -9.81
CA GLN A 96 13.33 28.48 -8.73
C GLN A 96 13.77 27.04 -9.01
N LEU A 97 12.93 26.21 -9.62
CA LEU A 97 13.27 24.86 -10.06
C LEU A 97 14.45 24.89 -11.06
N GLN A 98 14.43 25.83 -12.02
CA GLN A 98 15.54 26.01 -12.97
C GLN A 98 16.86 26.45 -12.32
N LYS A 99 16.80 27.04 -11.13
CA LYS A 99 17.99 27.46 -10.35
C LYS A 99 18.52 26.38 -9.41
N LEU A 100 17.91 25.19 -9.38
CA LEU A 100 18.41 24.07 -8.57
C LEU A 100 19.82 23.66 -9.01
N PRO A 101 20.72 23.32 -8.07
CA PRO A 101 20.49 23.14 -6.63
C PRO A 101 20.58 24.43 -5.79
N HIS A 102 20.89 25.58 -6.37
CA HIS A 102 21.21 26.81 -5.61
C HIS A 102 20.02 27.45 -4.90
N SER A 103 18.81 27.23 -5.43
CA SER A 103 17.53 27.69 -4.86
C SER A 103 16.98 26.78 -3.76
N SER A 104 17.56 25.60 -3.55
CA SER A 104 17.13 24.67 -2.50
C SER A 104 17.43 25.18 -1.09
N PRO A 105 16.72 24.69 -0.06
CA PRO A 105 17.13 24.91 1.31
C PRO A 105 18.54 24.32 1.53
N LYS A 106 19.40 25.11 2.18
CA LYS A 106 20.78 24.71 2.53
C LYS A 106 20.86 23.82 3.79
N SER A 107 19.73 23.57 4.45
CA SER A 107 19.64 22.96 5.79
C SER A 107 19.81 21.43 5.83
N ALA A 108 20.30 20.94 6.98
CA ALA A 108 20.40 19.57 7.52
C ALA A 108 20.40 18.39 6.52
N GLN A 109 21.44 17.55 6.59
CA GLN A 109 21.61 16.30 5.81
C GLN A 109 20.39 15.36 5.82
N GLU A 110 19.47 15.52 6.76
CA GLU A 110 18.30 14.66 6.98
C GLU A 110 17.12 14.92 6.04
N LEU A 111 17.01 16.11 5.41
CA LEU A 111 15.89 16.40 4.49
C LEU A 111 16.07 15.67 3.16
N PRO A 112 15.08 14.92 2.65
CA PRO A 112 15.24 14.15 1.42
C PRO A 112 15.40 15.04 0.17
N PHE A 113 14.72 16.19 0.13
CA PHE A 113 14.83 17.21 -0.93
C PHE A 113 15.53 18.46 -0.39
N ARG A 114 16.74 18.71 -0.88
CA ARG A 114 17.63 19.81 -0.49
C ARG A 114 18.49 20.22 -1.69
N ASN A 115 19.68 20.78 -1.47
CA ASN A 115 20.68 21.04 -2.52
C ASN A 115 21.30 19.77 -3.15
N ASN A 116 20.61 18.62 -3.03
CA ASN A 116 20.99 17.31 -3.57
C ASN A 116 20.21 16.93 -4.84
N CYS A 117 19.51 17.88 -5.47
CA CYS A 117 18.78 17.64 -6.71
C CYS A 117 18.96 18.79 -7.67
N LYS A 118 18.89 18.49 -8.97
CA LYS A 118 18.83 19.46 -10.06
C LYS A 118 17.60 19.19 -10.92
N LEU A 119 17.10 20.21 -11.59
CA LEU A 119 16.01 20.04 -12.54
C LEU A 119 16.50 19.27 -13.76
N LEU A 120 15.76 18.24 -14.16
CA LEU A 120 15.97 17.51 -15.42
C LEU A 120 15.03 18.03 -16.51
N SER A 121 13.73 18.13 -16.20
CA SER A 121 12.73 18.60 -17.16
C SER A 121 11.49 19.18 -16.47
N LEU A 122 10.83 20.08 -17.21
CA LEU A 122 9.48 20.57 -16.92
C LEU A 122 8.60 20.24 -18.12
N GLN A 123 7.40 19.73 -17.85
CA GLN A 123 6.40 19.40 -18.86
C GLN A 123 5.04 19.91 -18.43
N ASP A 124 4.23 20.33 -19.39
CA ASP A 124 2.83 20.63 -19.18
C ASP A 124 2.04 19.32 -19.00
N ALA A 125 1.23 19.20 -17.95
CA ALA A 125 0.57 17.94 -17.61
C ALA A 125 -0.59 17.56 -18.55
N PHE A 126 -1.16 18.52 -19.29
CA PHE A 126 -2.31 18.27 -20.15
C PHE A 126 -1.90 18.07 -21.62
N SER A 127 -0.87 18.76 -22.10
CA SER A 127 -0.35 18.64 -23.47
C SER A 127 0.90 17.78 -23.60
N GLU A 128 1.57 17.46 -22.49
CA GLU A 128 2.84 16.69 -22.42
C GLU A 128 4.05 17.35 -23.11
N LEU A 129 3.88 18.58 -23.58
CA LEU A 129 4.96 19.33 -24.19
C LEU A 129 5.93 19.81 -23.13
N SER A 130 7.23 19.72 -23.44
CA SER A 130 8.29 20.32 -22.63
C SER A 130 8.12 21.84 -22.57
N ILE A 131 8.29 22.41 -21.39
CA ILE A 131 8.18 23.84 -21.15
C ILE A 131 9.43 24.41 -20.48
N ASP A 132 9.62 25.71 -20.59
CA ASP A 132 10.69 26.48 -19.93
C ASP A 132 10.16 27.71 -19.18
N SER A 133 8.86 27.99 -19.27
CA SER A 133 8.24 29.22 -18.79
C SER A 133 6.74 29.01 -18.57
N PHE A 134 6.16 29.83 -17.68
CA PHE A 134 4.74 29.75 -17.33
C PHE A 134 3.82 29.97 -18.52
N SER A 135 4.19 30.83 -19.47
CA SER A 135 3.36 31.15 -20.65
C SER A 135 3.12 29.96 -21.59
N LYS A 136 3.92 28.89 -21.48
CA LYS A 136 3.75 27.65 -22.24
C LYS A 136 2.88 26.61 -21.52
N LEU A 137 2.49 26.85 -20.27
CA LEU A 137 1.54 25.97 -19.58
C LEU A 137 0.15 26.12 -20.19
N SER A 138 -0.44 24.99 -20.56
CA SER A 138 -1.79 24.93 -21.04
C SER A 138 -2.78 25.11 -19.88
N GLN A 139 -4.01 25.40 -20.24
CA GLN A 139 -5.11 25.54 -19.29
C GLN A 139 -5.95 24.28 -19.33
N TYR A 140 -6.49 23.88 -18.18
CA TYR A 140 -7.69 23.06 -18.10
C TYR A 140 -8.82 23.96 -17.59
N ASP A 141 -9.67 24.45 -18.49
CA ASP A 141 -10.69 25.45 -18.24
C ASP A 141 -12.12 24.87 -18.25
N TYR A 142 -13.12 25.74 -18.11
CA TYR A 142 -14.53 25.31 -18.08
C TYR A 142 -14.98 24.64 -19.39
N PRO A 143 -14.68 25.17 -20.59
CA PRO A 143 -14.90 24.45 -21.85
C PRO A 143 -14.31 23.03 -21.88
N GLN A 144 -13.07 22.83 -21.45
CA GLN A 144 -12.46 21.50 -21.40
C GLN A 144 -13.16 20.59 -20.38
N LEU A 145 -13.56 21.12 -19.22
CA LEU A 145 -14.37 20.37 -18.26
C LEU A 145 -15.70 19.93 -18.87
N GLN A 146 -16.39 20.78 -19.65
CA GLN A 146 -17.63 20.38 -20.32
C GLN A 146 -17.42 19.30 -21.37
N GLN A 147 -16.32 19.35 -22.13
CA GLN A 147 -15.95 18.28 -23.06
C GLN A 147 -15.73 16.96 -22.32
N GLU A 148 -15.05 17.01 -21.18
CA GLU A 148 -14.83 15.83 -20.35
C GLU A 148 -16.15 15.28 -19.79
N VAL A 149 -17.01 16.15 -19.23
CA VAL A 149 -18.36 15.78 -18.74
C VAL A 149 -19.16 15.08 -19.84
N ALA A 150 -19.06 15.54 -21.10
CA ALA A 150 -19.75 14.90 -22.22
C ALA A 150 -19.30 13.44 -22.46
N LEU A 151 -18.03 13.10 -22.18
CA LEU A 151 -17.52 11.71 -22.27
C LEU A 151 -18.11 10.80 -21.19
N TRP A 152 -18.40 11.37 -20.02
CA TRP A 152 -18.95 10.65 -18.87
C TRP A 152 -20.49 10.65 -18.84
N ASN A 153 -21.13 11.54 -19.60
CA ASN A 153 -22.57 11.64 -19.60
C ASN A 153 -23.23 10.34 -20.08
N GLY A 154 -24.23 9.86 -19.34
CA GLY A 154 -24.92 8.60 -19.60
C GLY A 154 -24.19 7.33 -19.11
N GLN A 155 -22.99 7.44 -18.53
CA GLN A 155 -22.33 6.31 -17.88
C GLN A 155 -23.15 5.87 -16.66
N THR A 156 -23.54 4.59 -16.63
CA THR A 156 -24.28 3.97 -15.52
C THR A 156 -23.37 3.11 -14.63
N THR A 157 -22.12 2.90 -15.04
CA THR A 157 -21.12 2.12 -14.30
C THR A 157 -19.81 2.86 -14.25
N LEU A 158 -19.13 2.83 -13.12
CA LEU A 158 -17.91 3.60 -12.87
C LEU A 158 -16.95 2.83 -11.98
N HIS A 159 -15.70 2.71 -12.42
CA HIS A 159 -14.60 2.25 -11.57
C HIS A 159 -13.91 3.46 -10.96
N TRP A 160 -13.73 3.42 -9.63
CA TRP A 160 -13.04 4.43 -8.85
C TRP A 160 -11.79 3.83 -8.24
N HIS A 161 -10.62 4.38 -8.54
CA HIS A 161 -9.34 3.91 -8.03
C HIS A 161 -8.65 5.01 -7.24
N TRP A 162 -8.32 4.76 -5.98
CA TRP A 162 -7.53 5.71 -5.18
C TRP A 162 -6.10 5.76 -5.70
N VAL A 163 -5.63 6.96 -6.02
CA VAL A 163 -4.24 7.19 -6.44
C VAL A 163 -3.39 7.73 -5.30
N SER A 164 -4.03 8.23 -4.24
CA SER A 164 -3.44 8.46 -2.93
C SER A 164 -4.43 8.08 -1.82
N PRO A 165 -3.92 7.57 -0.67
CA PRO A 165 -4.76 7.25 0.48
C PRO A 165 -5.70 8.39 0.92
N VAL A 166 -6.86 8.01 1.45
CA VAL A 166 -7.93 8.93 1.85
C VAL A 166 -8.40 8.66 3.27
N ARG A 167 -8.71 9.73 4.01
CA ARG A 167 -9.43 9.66 5.28
C ARG A 167 -10.81 10.28 5.12
N LEU A 168 -11.81 9.42 4.97
CA LEU A 168 -13.23 9.79 4.87
C LEU A 168 -13.91 9.61 6.22
N LEU A 169 -14.66 10.61 6.67
CA LEU A 169 -15.40 10.50 7.94
C LEU A 169 -16.62 9.59 7.79
N LYS A 170 -16.84 8.71 8.77
CA LYS A 170 -18.12 8.00 8.94
C LYS A 170 -19.28 9.00 9.07
N THR A 171 -20.52 8.54 8.86
CA THR A 171 -21.71 9.39 9.03
C THR A 171 -21.76 10.00 10.44
N LYS A 172 -22.47 11.12 10.60
CA LYS A 172 -22.61 11.74 11.94
C LYS A 172 -23.30 10.77 12.91
N GLU A 173 -24.30 10.05 12.44
CA GLU A 173 -25.04 9.06 13.21
C GLU A 173 -24.14 7.93 13.72
N LEU A 174 -23.39 7.25 12.83
CA LEU A 174 -22.45 6.20 13.23
C LEU A 174 -21.44 6.72 14.26
N ARG A 175 -20.91 7.93 14.04
CA ARG A 175 -19.93 8.52 14.97
C ARG A 175 -20.51 8.79 16.35
N THR A 176 -21.78 9.20 16.43
CA THR A 176 -22.46 9.50 17.69
C THR A 176 -22.88 8.21 18.41
N THR A 177 -23.49 7.26 17.70
CA THR A 177 -24.00 6.01 18.27
C THR A 177 -22.88 5.13 18.79
N GLN A 178 -21.78 5.00 18.03
CA GLN A 178 -20.62 4.19 18.42
C GLN A 178 -19.65 4.93 19.36
N LYS A 179 -19.88 6.22 19.65
CA LYS A 179 -19.01 7.09 20.49
C LYS A 179 -17.53 7.07 20.05
N VAL A 180 -17.26 6.89 18.76
CA VAL A 180 -15.90 6.76 18.21
C VAL A 180 -15.11 8.06 18.29
N LYS A 181 -13.82 7.95 18.61
CA LYS A 181 -12.87 9.07 18.77
C LYS A 181 -11.58 8.82 17.96
N GLY A 182 -10.79 9.87 17.76
CA GLY A 182 -9.50 9.74 17.06
C GLY A 182 -9.67 9.20 15.63
N GLU A 183 -8.88 8.16 15.30
CA GLU A 183 -8.89 7.48 14.00
C GLU A 183 -10.15 6.65 13.75
N GLN A 184 -10.85 6.17 14.79
CA GLN A 184 -12.09 5.38 14.65
C GLN A 184 -13.25 6.15 14.01
N ARG A 185 -13.10 7.47 13.83
CA ARG A 185 -14.08 8.33 13.14
C ARG A 185 -14.04 8.20 11.63
N TYR A 186 -12.98 7.62 11.07
CA TYR A 186 -12.82 7.40 9.65
C TYR A 186 -13.36 6.05 9.23
N ILE A 187 -13.80 5.97 7.98
CA ILE A 187 -14.22 4.74 7.31
C ILE A 187 -12.97 3.87 7.14
N ARG A 188 -13.05 2.62 7.60
CA ARG A 188 -11.99 1.60 7.48
C ARG A 188 -12.59 0.35 6.84
N ASP A 189 -13.68 -0.11 7.44
CA ASP A 189 -14.45 -1.25 6.99
C ASP A 189 -15.30 -0.92 5.75
N ALA A 190 -15.43 -1.89 4.85
CA ALA A 190 -16.25 -1.74 3.63
C ALA A 190 -17.72 -1.47 3.96
N VAL A 191 -18.21 -2.02 5.08
CA VAL A 191 -19.59 -1.85 5.56
C VAL A 191 -19.93 -0.40 5.96
N ASP A 192 -18.93 0.42 6.26
CA ASP A 192 -19.12 1.82 6.65
C ASP A 192 -19.11 2.78 5.45
N LEU A 193 -18.88 2.27 4.23
CA LEU A 193 -18.88 3.04 2.99
C LEU A 193 -20.04 2.64 2.08
N ASP A 194 -20.99 3.55 1.91
CA ASP A 194 -21.98 3.46 0.83
C ASP A 194 -21.71 4.49 -0.28
N GLY A 195 -22.29 4.25 -1.45
CA GLY A 195 -22.09 5.10 -2.63
C GLY A 195 -22.59 6.54 -2.45
N ASN A 196 -23.69 6.74 -1.72
CA ASN A 196 -24.22 8.08 -1.44
C ASN A 196 -23.31 8.84 -0.47
N LEU A 197 -22.75 8.15 0.52
CA LEU A 197 -21.76 8.73 1.43
C LEU A 197 -20.50 9.16 0.68
N LEU A 198 -19.99 8.34 -0.26
CA LEU A 198 -18.84 8.71 -1.09
C LEU A 198 -19.10 10.00 -1.87
N PHE A 199 -20.23 10.10 -2.57
CA PHE A 199 -20.60 11.31 -3.32
C PHE A 199 -20.80 12.51 -2.41
N THR A 200 -21.43 12.31 -1.25
CA THR A 200 -21.59 13.35 -0.23
C THR A 200 -20.22 13.84 0.26
N ARG A 201 -19.23 12.96 0.43
CA ARG A 201 -17.87 13.35 0.82
C ARG A 201 -17.13 14.09 -0.28
N THR A 202 -17.33 13.70 -1.55
CA THR A 202 -16.80 14.44 -2.71
C THR A 202 -17.36 15.86 -2.74
N TYR A 203 -18.69 16.01 -2.68
CA TYR A 203 -19.31 17.33 -2.65
C TYR A 203 -18.83 18.17 -1.47
N ASN A 204 -18.79 17.62 -0.25
CA ASN A 204 -18.34 18.36 0.92
C ASN A 204 -16.89 18.87 0.77
N ALA A 205 -16.00 18.07 0.18
CA ALA A 205 -14.61 18.45 -0.03
C ALA A 205 -14.49 19.63 -1.01
N LEU A 206 -15.21 19.60 -2.12
CA LEU A 206 -15.19 20.68 -3.10
C LEU A 206 -15.95 21.93 -2.62
N ALA A 207 -17.10 21.77 -1.96
CA ALA A 207 -17.86 22.87 -1.39
C ALA A 207 -17.08 23.61 -0.29
N ASP A 208 -16.32 22.88 0.54
CA ASP A 208 -15.42 23.49 1.53
C ASP A 208 -14.27 24.26 0.87
N LEU A 209 -13.70 23.73 -0.23
CA LEU A 209 -12.66 24.42 -0.99
C LEU A 209 -13.20 25.69 -1.66
N LEU A 210 -14.38 25.64 -2.28
CA LEU A 210 -15.06 26.80 -2.86
C LEU A 210 -15.32 27.86 -1.79
N ARG A 211 -15.91 27.47 -0.66
CA ARG A 211 -16.20 28.40 0.45
C ARG A 211 -14.95 29.12 0.94
N ARG A 212 -13.82 28.41 1.08
CA ARG A 212 -12.55 29.02 1.49
C ARG A 212 -11.98 30.00 0.47
N ARG A 213 -12.28 29.82 -0.82
CA ARG A 213 -11.70 30.60 -1.93
C ARG A 213 -12.57 31.77 -2.40
N SER A 214 -13.88 31.60 -2.48
CA SER A 214 -14.83 32.61 -2.99
C SER A 214 -15.87 33.07 -1.96
N GLY A 215 -15.95 32.42 -0.79
CA GLY A 215 -17.04 32.65 0.17
C GLY A 215 -18.40 32.10 -0.27
N SER A 216 -18.53 31.66 -1.53
CA SER A 216 -19.73 31.04 -2.08
C SER A 216 -19.74 29.53 -1.80
N SER A 217 -20.91 29.01 -1.45
CA SER A 217 -21.18 27.57 -1.51
C SER A 217 -22.52 27.36 -2.20
N GLY A 218 -22.49 26.72 -3.37
CA GLY A 218 -23.72 26.21 -3.99
C GLY A 218 -24.35 25.12 -3.13
N THR A 219 -25.60 24.77 -3.41
CA THR A 219 -26.24 23.56 -2.90
C THR A 219 -26.51 22.66 -4.10
N LEU A 220 -26.04 21.42 -4.05
CA LEU A 220 -26.34 20.43 -5.09
C LEU A 220 -27.27 19.37 -4.52
N ALA A 221 -28.31 18.99 -5.27
CA ALA A 221 -29.19 17.91 -4.87
C ALA A 221 -28.40 16.62 -4.72
N ALA A 222 -28.59 15.93 -3.59
CA ALA A 222 -27.92 14.66 -3.36
C ALA A 222 -28.42 13.62 -4.38
N PRO A 223 -27.52 12.89 -5.05
CA PRO A 223 -27.90 11.84 -5.97
C PRO A 223 -28.44 10.67 -5.15
N HIS A 224 -29.38 9.95 -5.73
CA HIS A 224 -29.96 8.75 -5.15
C HIS A 224 -29.60 7.54 -6.00
N ASN A 225 -29.71 6.34 -5.41
CA ASN A 225 -29.49 5.06 -6.08
C ASN A 225 -28.05 4.87 -6.60
N ILE A 226 -27.06 5.33 -5.83
CA ILE A 226 -25.66 4.97 -6.06
C ILE A 226 -25.38 3.69 -5.28
N HIS A 227 -25.11 2.61 -6.01
CA HIS A 227 -24.85 1.30 -5.42
C HIS A 227 -23.39 0.92 -5.67
N ILE A 228 -22.75 0.33 -4.66
CA ILE A 228 -21.44 -0.30 -4.84
C ILE A 228 -21.71 -1.76 -5.24
N HIS A 229 -21.29 -2.14 -6.44
CA HIS A 229 -21.41 -3.51 -6.94
C HIS A 229 -20.31 -4.41 -6.36
N ASP A 230 -19.09 -3.88 -6.33
CA ASP A 230 -17.90 -4.57 -5.83
C ASP A 230 -16.92 -3.53 -5.28
N MET A 231 -16.15 -3.89 -4.27
CA MET A 231 -15.07 -3.06 -3.78
C MET A 231 -14.00 -3.91 -3.11
N HIS A 232 -12.76 -3.43 -3.22
CA HIS A 232 -11.67 -3.94 -2.43
C HIS A 232 -10.90 -2.74 -1.88
N LEU A 233 -11.10 -2.50 -0.59
CA LEU A 233 -10.51 -1.40 0.16
C LEU A 233 -9.55 -1.97 1.18
N PHE A 234 -8.52 -1.18 1.48
CA PHE A 234 -7.57 -1.52 2.52
C PHE A 234 -6.89 -0.27 3.09
N TRP A 235 -6.41 -0.38 4.32
CA TRP A 235 -5.73 0.70 5.01
C TRP A 235 -4.22 0.68 4.79
N LEU A 236 -3.62 1.85 4.54
CA LEU A 236 -2.18 2.05 4.52
C LEU A 236 -1.82 3.26 5.36
N ASP A 237 -1.01 3.09 6.39
CA ASP A 237 -0.46 4.20 7.16
C ASP A 237 1.05 4.06 7.33
N SER A 238 1.72 5.20 7.37
CA SER A 238 3.10 5.28 7.84
C SER A 238 3.20 6.35 8.91
N HIS A 239 4.02 6.08 9.93
CA HIS A 239 4.13 6.94 11.10
C HIS A 239 5.23 7.98 10.92
N TYR A 240 4.87 9.25 11.07
CA TYR A 240 5.79 10.39 11.02
C TYR A 240 5.92 10.99 12.41
N ASN A 241 7.15 11.25 12.85
CA ASN A 241 7.38 11.96 14.09
C ASN A 241 7.25 13.45 13.85
N ASP A 242 6.43 14.13 14.64
CA ASP A 242 6.41 15.59 14.68
C ASP A 242 7.67 16.14 15.38
N ALA A 243 7.79 17.47 15.44
CA ALA A 243 8.91 18.15 16.11
C ALA A 243 9.03 17.81 17.62
N GLN A 244 7.97 17.28 18.23
CA GLN A 244 7.89 16.86 19.63
C GLN A 244 8.07 15.34 19.79
N LYS A 245 8.40 14.63 18.70
CA LYS A 245 8.52 13.16 18.59
C LYS A 245 7.21 12.39 18.81
N ASN A 246 6.05 13.04 18.74
CA ASN A 246 4.79 12.32 18.70
C ASN A 246 4.59 11.72 17.31
N ALA A 247 4.22 10.44 17.26
CA ALA A 247 3.91 9.76 16.02
C ALA A 247 2.54 10.20 15.51
N THR A 248 2.50 10.81 14.33
CA THR A 248 1.28 11.12 13.58
C THR A 248 1.16 10.15 12.41
N PRO A 249 0.05 9.40 12.29
CA PRO A 249 -0.17 8.56 11.13
C PRO A 249 -0.46 9.42 9.89
N MET A 250 0.13 9.03 8.77
CA MET A 250 -0.07 9.60 7.44
C MET A 250 -0.42 8.48 6.48
N GLY A 251 -1.48 8.68 5.68
CA GLY A 251 -2.05 7.61 4.85
C GLY A 251 -3.58 7.60 4.90
N GLY A 252 -4.17 6.41 5.02
CA GLY A 252 -5.61 6.18 5.09
C GLY A 252 -6.06 5.00 4.23
N MET A 253 -7.35 4.95 3.96
CA MET A 253 -7.97 3.96 3.09
C MET A 253 -7.54 4.18 1.62
N THR A 254 -7.31 3.10 0.89
CA THR A 254 -7.06 3.10 -0.55
C THR A 254 -7.71 1.87 -1.18
N GLY A 255 -7.49 1.63 -2.48
CA GLY A 255 -8.06 0.51 -3.23
C GLY A 255 -9.02 0.95 -4.33
N ARG A 256 -9.99 0.09 -4.66
CA ARG A 256 -10.93 0.30 -5.76
C ARG A 256 -12.39 0.09 -5.36
N ILE A 257 -13.29 0.79 -6.07
CA ILE A 257 -14.74 0.71 -5.89
C ILE A 257 -15.39 0.65 -7.27
N HIS A 258 -16.29 -0.29 -7.47
CA HIS A 258 -17.10 -0.43 -8.68
C HIS A 258 -18.52 0.03 -8.37
N LEU A 259 -18.93 1.13 -9.00
CA LEU A 259 -20.19 1.82 -8.74
C LEU A 259 -21.18 1.56 -9.87
N GLN A 260 -22.43 1.35 -9.49
CA GLN A 260 -23.60 1.50 -10.32
C GLN A 260 -24.21 2.88 -10.03
N LEU A 261 -24.39 3.67 -11.07
CA LEU A 261 -24.88 5.04 -11.04
C LEU A 261 -26.32 5.12 -11.58
N PRO A 262 -27.11 6.13 -11.16
CA PRO A 262 -28.39 6.43 -11.79
C PRO A 262 -28.19 6.87 -13.25
N SER A 263 -29.12 6.51 -14.13
CA SER A 263 -29.05 6.83 -15.57
C SER A 263 -29.16 8.33 -15.89
N ASN A 264 -29.59 9.14 -14.93
CA ASN A 264 -29.82 10.58 -15.05
C ASN A 264 -28.92 11.40 -14.11
N LEU A 265 -27.70 10.95 -13.82
CA LEU A 265 -26.77 11.72 -13.02
C LEU A 265 -26.51 13.09 -13.66
N SER A 266 -26.74 14.17 -12.91
CA SER A 266 -26.64 15.54 -13.42
C SER A 266 -25.22 15.87 -13.92
N PRO A 267 -25.07 16.76 -14.92
CA PRO A 267 -23.76 17.28 -15.33
C PRO A 267 -22.93 17.89 -14.19
N SER A 268 -23.58 18.56 -13.22
CA SER A 268 -22.89 19.17 -12.07
C SER A 268 -22.22 18.12 -11.17
N TRP A 269 -22.80 16.93 -11.04
CA TRP A 269 -22.15 15.82 -10.34
C TRP A 269 -20.92 15.32 -11.09
N TRP A 270 -20.98 15.20 -12.41
CA TRP A 270 -19.79 14.87 -13.21
C TRP A 270 -18.70 15.93 -13.04
N GLN A 271 -19.05 17.22 -13.08
CA GLN A 271 -18.07 18.29 -12.83
C GLN A 271 -17.34 18.12 -11.49
N LEU A 272 -18.08 17.83 -10.41
CA LEU A 272 -17.47 17.60 -9.09
C LEU A 272 -16.60 16.35 -9.04
N LEU A 273 -17.08 15.25 -9.63
CA LEU A 273 -16.36 13.98 -9.69
C LEU A 273 -15.04 14.13 -10.46
N LEU A 274 -15.04 14.85 -11.58
CA LEU A 274 -13.85 15.05 -12.41
C LEU A 274 -12.86 15.99 -11.75
N LEU A 275 -13.31 17.12 -11.20
CA LEU A 275 -12.47 18.05 -10.44
C LEU A 275 -11.86 17.39 -9.19
N GLY A 276 -12.59 16.49 -8.52
CA GLY A 276 -12.09 15.75 -7.37
C GLY A 276 -10.86 14.87 -7.67
N GLN A 277 -10.68 14.39 -8.91
CA GLN A 277 -9.46 13.69 -9.34
C GLN A 277 -8.21 14.58 -9.23
N TYR A 278 -8.37 15.89 -9.44
CA TYR A 278 -7.30 16.88 -9.35
C TYR A 278 -7.13 17.43 -7.93
N THR A 279 -8.23 17.77 -7.25
CA THR A 279 -8.16 18.44 -5.94
C THR A 279 -7.98 17.51 -4.76
N GLY A 280 -8.37 16.24 -4.91
CA GLY A 280 -8.50 15.27 -3.83
C GLY A 280 -9.67 15.55 -2.89
N ILE A 281 -10.11 14.51 -2.17
CA ILE A 281 -11.20 14.58 -1.20
C ILE A 281 -10.77 14.09 0.19
N GLY A 282 -11.62 14.23 1.19
CA GLY A 282 -11.30 13.82 2.57
C GLY A 282 -10.37 14.79 3.29
N GLN A 283 -9.68 14.29 4.33
CA GLN A 283 -8.79 15.11 5.16
C GLN A 283 -7.43 15.34 4.50
N ARG A 284 -6.83 16.51 4.79
CA ARG A 284 -5.47 16.89 4.36
C ARG A 284 -5.25 16.90 2.84
N ASN A 285 -6.31 17.02 2.03
CA ASN A 285 -6.21 17.03 0.57
C ASN A 285 -5.27 18.13 -0.01
N ALA A 286 -5.03 19.22 0.72
CA ALA A 286 -4.01 20.23 0.36
C ALA A 286 -2.59 19.64 0.18
N PHE A 287 -2.26 18.55 0.89
CA PHE A 287 -0.98 17.82 0.74
C PHE A 287 -1.02 16.78 -0.40
N GLY A 288 -2.09 16.70 -1.20
CA GLY A 288 -2.24 15.72 -2.28
C GLY A 288 -2.90 14.39 -1.89
N TRP A 289 -3.53 14.33 -0.70
CA TRP A 289 -4.27 13.14 -0.23
C TRP A 289 -5.67 13.04 -0.83
N GLY A 290 -6.19 11.81 -0.85
CA GLY A 290 -7.54 11.48 -1.31
C GLY A 290 -7.80 11.78 -2.78
N ARG A 291 -6.76 11.72 -3.61
CA ARG A 291 -6.89 11.81 -5.06
C ARG A 291 -7.27 10.43 -5.60
N TYR A 292 -8.01 10.43 -6.69
CA TYR A 292 -8.49 9.22 -7.33
C TYR A 292 -8.50 9.38 -8.86
N GLN A 293 -8.67 8.25 -9.54
CA GLN A 293 -8.89 8.17 -10.96
C GLN A 293 -10.19 7.43 -11.23
N LEU A 294 -10.98 7.99 -12.14
CA LEU A 294 -12.20 7.40 -12.65
C LEU A 294 -11.92 6.66 -13.94
N GLN A 295 -12.60 5.53 -14.12
CA GLN A 295 -12.46 4.68 -15.29
C GLN A 295 -13.82 4.10 -15.70
N THR A 296 -14.13 4.11 -16.99
CA THR A 296 -15.33 3.45 -17.53
C THR A 296 -15.12 1.93 -17.63
N THR A 297 -16.19 1.16 -17.81
CA THR A 297 -16.10 -0.29 -18.08
C THR A 297 -15.35 -0.63 -19.38
N GLN A 298 -15.29 0.31 -20.32
CA GLN A 298 -14.50 0.21 -21.55
C GLN A 298 -13.04 0.66 -21.38
N GLN A 299 -12.58 0.85 -20.14
CA GLN A 299 -11.24 1.32 -19.79
C GLN A 299 -10.90 2.70 -20.38
N HIS A 300 -11.90 3.55 -20.57
CA HIS A 300 -11.66 4.95 -20.90
C HIS A 300 -11.37 5.74 -19.61
N TYR A 301 -10.37 6.62 -19.70
CA TYR A 301 -9.96 7.53 -18.65
C TYR A 301 -10.01 8.95 -19.20
N SER A 302 -10.30 9.91 -18.33
CA SER A 302 -10.18 11.33 -18.67
C SER A 302 -9.00 12.00 -17.95
N TYR A 303 -8.75 11.60 -16.70
CA TYR A 303 -7.55 11.97 -15.98
C TYR A 303 -6.38 11.06 -16.39
N ARG A 304 -5.32 11.64 -16.97
CA ARG A 304 -4.06 10.92 -17.21
C ARG A 304 -3.16 11.02 -15.97
N ARG A 305 -2.95 9.89 -15.30
CA ARG A 305 -2.05 9.83 -14.14
C ARG A 305 -0.58 9.90 -14.59
N ILE A 306 0.22 10.67 -13.87
CA ILE A 306 1.68 10.66 -14.06
C ILE A 306 2.30 9.39 -13.45
N LEU A 307 3.25 8.80 -14.15
CA LEU A 307 3.97 7.60 -13.68
C LEU A 307 5.32 7.98 -13.05
N PRO A 308 5.88 7.12 -12.16
CA PRO A 308 7.23 7.30 -11.63
C PRO A 308 8.27 7.50 -12.75
N ALA A 309 9.37 8.17 -12.44
CA ALA A 309 10.45 8.42 -13.40
C ALA A 309 11.21 7.14 -13.77
N SER A 310 11.19 6.14 -12.90
CA SER A 310 11.83 4.84 -13.14
C SER A 310 11.08 3.75 -12.36
N SER A 311 11.04 2.54 -12.92
CA SER A 311 10.49 1.38 -12.23
C SER A 311 11.37 0.94 -11.07
N LEU A 312 10.77 0.40 -10.02
CA LEU A 312 11.47 -0.28 -8.92
C LEU A 312 12.24 -1.52 -9.39
N LEU A 313 11.91 -2.10 -10.54
CA LEU A 313 12.71 -3.15 -11.16
C LEU A 313 14.11 -2.65 -11.54
N SER A 314 14.28 -1.37 -11.91
CA SER A 314 15.62 -0.83 -12.20
C SER A 314 16.52 -0.80 -10.96
N LEU A 315 15.95 -0.64 -9.77
CA LEU A 315 16.68 -0.80 -8.51
C LEU A 315 17.07 -2.25 -8.26
N ALA A 316 16.21 -3.20 -8.65
CA ALA A 316 16.53 -4.61 -8.52
C ALA A 316 17.70 -5.05 -9.43
N GLN A 317 17.94 -4.36 -10.55
CA GLN A 317 19.06 -4.62 -11.49
C GLN A 317 20.44 -4.26 -10.97
N GLN A 318 20.53 -3.48 -9.89
CA GLN A 318 21.83 -3.05 -9.38
C GLN A 318 22.71 -4.27 -9.09
N GLU A 319 23.92 -4.29 -9.64
CA GLU A 319 24.83 -5.44 -9.58
C GLU A 319 25.06 -5.92 -8.15
N GLU A 320 25.26 -4.98 -7.22
CA GLU A 320 25.41 -5.29 -5.80
C GLU A 320 24.17 -6.00 -5.21
N ASN A 321 22.96 -5.61 -5.63
CA ASN A 321 21.71 -6.22 -5.19
C ASN A 321 21.55 -7.64 -5.76
N LEU A 322 21.77 -7.81 -7.08
CA LEU A 322 21.73 -9.12 -7.74
C LEU A 322 22.75 -10.09 -7.13
N HIS A 323 23.96 -9.61 -6.83
CA HIS A 323 25.00 -10.43 -6.21
C HIS A 323 24.63 -10.86 -4.80
N LYS A 324 24.04 -9.96 -4.00
CA LYS A 324 23.50 -10.32 -2.67
C LYS A 324 22.36 -11.33 -2.78
N ALA A 325 21.48 -11.17 -3.77
CA ALA A 325 20.39 -12.11 -4.02
C ALA A 325 20.93 -13.50 -4.38
N TRP A 326 21.90 -13.56 -5.29
CA TRP A 326 22.55 -14.80 -5.72
C TRP A 326 23.18 -15.56 -4.56
N ARG A 327 24.05 -14.88 -3.80
CA ARG A 327 24.70 -15.50 -2.62
C ARG A 327 23.68 -16.04 -1.63
N HIS A 328 22.59 -15.32 -1.39
CA HIS A 328 21.56 -15.76 -0.47
C HIS A 328 20.83 -17.01 -0.95
N VAL A 329 20.47 -17.07 -2.24
CA VAL A 329 19.79 -18.24 -2.82
C VAL A 329 20.72 -19.45 -2.86
N MET A 330 22.00 -19.26 -3.16
CA MET A 330 22.99 -20.36 -3.15
C MET A 330 23.21 -20.90 -1.74
N ALA A 331 23.37 -20.02 -0.74
CA ALA A 331 23.56 -20.45 0.65
C ALA A 331 22.37 -21.27 1.17
N GLY A 332 21.13 -20.85 0.88
CA GLY A 332 19.94 -21.61 1.26
C GLY A 332 19.83 -22.97 0.57
N ARG A 333 20.31 -23.08 -0.68
CA ARG A 333 20.40 -24.35 -1.40
C ARG A 333 21.38 -25.30 -0.73
N ASP A 334 22.56 -24.79 -0.37
CA ASP A 334 23.61 -25.59 0.27
C ASP A 334 23.19 -26.05 1.69
N GLU A 335 22.46 -25.21 2.44
CA GLU A 335 21.85 -25.59 3.72
C GLU A 335 20.81 -26.72 3.56
N LEU A 336 19.92 -26.65 2.56
CA LEU A 336 18.96 -27.72 2.27
C LEU A 336 19.65 -29.06 1.97
N TYR A 337 20.76 -29.05 1.22
CA TYR A 337 21.54 -30.25 0.91
C TYR A 337 22.11 -30.93 2.16
N SER A 338 22.49 -30.16 3.18
CA SER A 338 23.02 -30.75 4.42
C SER A 338 21.97 -31.42 5.33
N HIS A 339 20.67 -31.21 5.08
CA HIS A 339 19.60 -31.67 5.98
C HIS A 339 18.81 -32.88 5.45
N SER A 340 18.90 -33.24 4.16
CA SER A 340 18.20 -34.41 3.58
C SER A 340 18.81 -34.86 2.23
N GLU A 341 19.37 -36.07 2.17
CA GLU A 341 19.91 -36.67 0.94
C GLU A 341 18.82 -36.94 -0.10
N ASP A 342 17.67 -37.50 0.30
CA ASP A 342 16.53 -37.77 -0.60
C ASP A 342 15.98 -36.51 -1.26
N TYR A 343 15.92 -35.39 -0.51
CA TYR A 343 15.48 -34.11 -1.06
C TYR A 343 16.54 -33.52 -1.99
N ALA A 344 17.82 -33.66 -1.65
CA ALA A 344 18.93 -33.19 -2.47
C ALA A 344 18.93 -33.88 -3.85
N GLU A 345 18.78 -35.20 -3.91
CA GLU A 345 18.73 -35.95 -5.17
C GLU A 345 17.57 -35.50 -6.08
N GLN A 346 16.36 -35.41 -5.51
CA GLN A 346 15.17 -34.99 -6.27
C GLN A 346 15.25 -33.53 -6.75
N TYR A 347 15.92 -32.66 -5.98
CA TYR A 347 16.12 -31.25 -6.33
C TYR A 347 17.22 -31.07 -7.40
N LEU A 348 18.31 -31.85 -7.31
CA LEU A 348 19.44 -31.84 -8.24
C LEU A 348 19.06 -32.35 -9.65
N GLU A 349 18.23 -33.39 -9.76
CA GLU A 349 17.74 -33.89 -11.05
C GLU A 349 16.96 -32.83 -11.84
N THR A 350 16.23 -31.95 -11.15
CA THR A 350 15.47 -30.84 -11.76
C THR A 350 16.26 -29.54 -11.96
N GLU A 351 17.37 -29.33 -11.23
CA GLU A 351 18.27 -28.19 -11.40
C GLU A 351 19.47 -28.47 -12.33
N ALA A 352 19.47 -29.59 -13.06
CA ALA A 352 20.33 -29.79 -14.23
C ALA A 352 19.92 -28.79 -15.33
N VAL A 353 20.21 -27.51 -15.10
CA VAL A 353 20.07 -26.43 -16.07
C VAL A 353 21.16 -26.67 -17.10
N ASP A 354 20.79 -26.73 -18.39
CA ASP A 354 21.75 -26.56 -19.49
C ASP A 354 22.65 -25.38 -19.12
N GLU A 355 23.96 -25.60 -18.97
CA GLU A 355 24.88 -24.51 -18.67
C GLU A 355 24.61 -23.39 -19.66
N PRO A 356 24.14 -22.21 -19.20
CA PRO A 356 23.83 -21.15 -20.12
C PRO A 356 25.11 -20.80 -20.88
N ALA A 357 25.00 -20.53 -22.18
CA ALA A 357 26.11 -20.02 -22.98
C ALA A 357 26.70 -18.69 -22.43
N ASP A 358 26.00 -18.05 -21.47
CA ASP A 358 26.33 -16.79 -20.81
C ASP A 358 26.64 -16.95 -19.32
N THR A 359 27.36 -15.97 -18.74
CA THR A 359 27.50 -15.88 -17.27
C THR A 359 26.15 -15.71 -16.56
N PRO A 360 25.99 -16.22 -15.32
CA PRO A 360 24.75 -16.06 -14.56
C PRO A 360 24.26 -14.62 -14.43
N THR A 361 25.18 -13.66 -14.26
CA THR A 361 24.87 -12.23 -14.17
C THR A 361 24.26 -11.69 -15.45
N ALA A 362 24.82 -12.03 -16.62
CA ALA A 362 24.32 -11.57 -17.91
C ALA A 362 22.91 -12.11 -18.19
N LYS A 363 22.64 -13.37 -17.80
CA LYS A 363 21.28 -13.94 -17.89
C LYS A 363 20.28 -13.19 -16.99
N LEU A 364 20.64 -12.93 -15.73
CA LEU A 364 19.78 -12.20 -14.79
C LEU A 364 19.45 -10.78 -15.29
N GLN A 365 20.44 -10.07 -15.83
CA GLN A 365 20.24 -8.74 -16.41
C GLN A 365 19.25 -8.78 -17.57
N ARG A 366 19.44 -9.71 -18.53
CA ARG A 366 18.53 -9.90 -19.66
C ARG A 366 17.11 -10.26 -19.23
N ASP A 367 16.96 -11.16 -18.27
CA ASP A 367 15.65 -11.55 -17.76
C ASP A 367 14.94 -10.36 -17.09
N LEU A 368 15.71 -9.49 -16.43
CA LEU A 368 15.17 -8.28 -15.83
C LEU A 368 14.81 -7.20 -16.87
N GLU A 369 15.59 -7.04 -17.95
CA GLU A 369 15.20 -6.21 -19.09
C GLU A 369 13.86 -6.68 -19.70
N LYS A 370 13.65 -8.00 -19.82
CA LYS A 370 12.37 -8.55 -20.25
C LYS A 370 11.25 -8.23 -19.25
N LEU A 371 11.52 -8.29 -17.94
CA LEU A 371 10.54 -7.92 -16.90
C LEU A 371 10.15 -6.43 -17.01
N LEU A 372 11.13 -5.54 -17.25
CA LEU A 372 10.86 -4.12 -17.47
C LEU A 372 9.96 -3.87 -18.67
N ASN A 373 10.19 -4.61 -19.76
CA ASN A 373 9.41 -4.50 -21.00
C ASN A 373 8.10 -5.29 -20.97
N ASN A 374 7.82 -5.99 -19.86
CA ASN A 374 6.65 -6.86 -19.69
C ASN A 374 6.60 -8.03 -20.71
N ASP A 375 7.77 -8.47 -21.19
CA ASP A 375 7.98 -9.56 -22.16
C ASP A 375 8.54 -10.83 -21.50
N TYR A 376 8.65 -10.85 -20.17
CA TYR A 376 9.19 -11.99 -19.44
C TYR A 376 8.17 -13.12 -19.31
N SER A 377 8.54 -14.31 -19.81
CA SER A 377 7.75 -15.53 -19.62
C SER A 377 8.17 -16.22 -18.32
N VAL A 378 7.24 -16.28 -17.37
CA VAL A 378 7.47 -16.93 -16.07
C VAL A 378 7.49 -18.45 -16.25
N PRO A 379 8.55 -19.14 -15.81
CA PRO A 379 8.62 -20.59 -15.90
C PRO A 379 7.73 -21.28 -14.86
N THR A 380 7.35 -22.52 -15.17
CA THR A 380 6.62 -23.41 -14.24
C THR A 380 7.43 -23.67 -12.97
N LEU A 381 6.75 -23.65 -11.83
CA LEU A 381 7.32 -23.99 -10.52
C LEU A 381 7.46 -25.51 -10.37
N GLN A 382 8.43 -25.96 -9.58
CA GLN A 382 8.58 -27.38 -9.25
C GLN A 382 7.93 -27.71 -7.90
N GLY A 383 7.07 -28.72 -7.88
CA GLY A 383 6.36 -29.17 -6.69
C GLY A 383 7.15 -30.18 -5.85
N TYR A 384 7.13 -30.03 -4.53
CA TYR A 384 7.73 -30.97 -3.58
C TYR A 384 6.80 -31.23 -2.39
N LEU A 385 6.92 -32.39 -1.75
CA LEU A 385 6.22 -32.70 -0.50
C LEU A 385 7.23 -32.88 0.62
N LEU A 386 7.22 -31.98 1.60
CA LEU A 386 8.05 -32.09 2.79
C LEU A 386 7.29 -32.74 3.95
N PRO A 387 7.82 -33.79 4.60
CA PRO A 387 7.20 -34.35 5.80
C PRO A 387 7.24 -33.32 6.96
N LYS A 388 6.12 -33.18 7.67
CA LYS A 388 6.07 -32.38 8.90
C LYS A 388 6.53 -33.21 10.11
N LYS A 389 7.21 -32.58 11.07
CA LYS A 389 7.63 -33.23 12.34
C LYS A 389 6.47 -33.90 13.10
N ASN A 390 5.26 -33.36 12.99
CA ASN A 390 4.07 -33.81 13.73
C ASN A 390 3.12 -34.68 12.88
N GLY A 391 3.58 -35.20 11.75
CA GLY A 391 2.76 -35.93 10.78
C GLY A 391 2.12 -35.04 9.72
N GLY A 392 1.82 -35.64 8.56
CA GLY A 392 1.35 -34.95 7.35
C GLY A 392 2.48 -34.40 6.49
N VAL A 393 2.12 -33.76 5.37
CA VAL A 393 3.07 -33.18 4.41
C VAL A 393 2.82 -31.69 4.24
N ARG A 394 3.87 -30.95 3.89
CA ARG A 394 3.83 -29.55 3.45
C ARG A 394 4.12 -29.52 1.95
N PRO A 395 3.14 -29.18 1.10
CA PRO A 395 3.41 -28.95 -0.30
C PRO A 395 4.25 -27.68 -0.45
N LEU A 396 5.29 -27.75 -1.26
CA LEU A 396 6.08 -26.61 -1.71
C LEU A 396 5.96 -26.45 -3.22
N ALA A 397 5.97 -25.21 -3.67
CA ALA A 397 6.06 -24.79 -5.06
C ALA A 397 7.28 -23.88 -5.21
N VAL A 398 8.34 -24.43 -5.77
CA VAL A 398 9.67 -23.84 -5.78
C VAL A 398 9.98 -23.29 -7.18
N PRO A 399 10.28 -21.98 -7.32
CA PRO A 399 10.70 -21.43 -8.61
C PRO A 399 12.08 -21.95 -9.05
N PRO A 400 12.39 -21.93 -10.35
CA PRO A 400 13.74 -22.15 -10.85
C PRO A 400 14.77 -21.20 -10.23
N ILE A 401 16.04 -21.58 -10.22
CA ILE A 401 17.11 -20.87 -9.51
C ILE A 401 17.23 -19.39 -9.88
N TYR A 402 17.17 -19.06 -11.18
CA TYR A 402 17.26 -17.68 -11.65
C TYR A 402 16.05 -16.85 -11.23
N ASP A 403 14.84 -17.41 -11.27
CA ASP A 403 13.64 -16.77 -10.76
C ASP A 403 13.70 -16.56 -9.25
N ARG A 404 14.23 -17.51 -8.48
CA ARG A 404 14.45 -17.31 -7.03
C ARG A 404 15.39 -16.14 -6.79
N VAL A 405 16.44 -15.98 -7.60
CA VAL A 405 17.37 -14.85 -7.50
C VAL A 405 16.67 -13.53 -7.84
N LEU A 406 15.91 -13.47 -8.94
CA LEU A 406 15.16 -12.27 -9.33
C LEU A 406 14.11 -11.88 -8.28
N GLN A 407 13.33 -12.85 -7.81
CA GLN A 407 12.34 -12.66 -6.75
C GLN A 407 13.01 -12.18 -5.45
N ARG A 408 14.18 -12.73 -5.11
CA ARG A 408 14.96 -12.30 -3.94
C ARG A 408 15.48 -10.88 -4.10
N ALA A 409 16.05 -10.54 -5.26
CA ALA A 409 16.52 -9.19 -5.56
C ALA A 409 15.38 -8.17 -5.44
N LEU A 410 14.18 -8.53 -5.90
CA LEU A 410 12.99 -7.70 -5.76
C LEU A 410 12.53 -7.56 -4.31
N SER A 411 12.50 -8.67 -3.55
CA SER A 411 12.20 -8.65 -2.12
C SER A 411 13.15 -7.72 -1.36
N GLN A 412 14.46 -7.77 -1.65
CA GLN A 412 15.46 -6.89 -1.04
C GLN A 412 15.22 -5.40 -1.33
N THR A 413 14.70 -5.08 -2.52
CA THR A 413 14.33 -3.72 -2.92
C THR A 413 13.06 -3.24 -2.21
N LEU A 414 12.03 -4.09 -2.13
CA LEU A 414 10.71 -3.72 -1.61
C LEU A 414 10.60 -3.75 -0.08
N SER A 415 11.22 -4.74 0.57
CA SER A 415 11.11 -4.95 2.02
C SER A 415 11.38 -3.69 2.83
N PRO A 416 12.44 -2.89 2.58
CA PRO A 416 12.71 -1.69 3.38
C PRO A 416 11.59 -0.63 3.31
N ALA A 417 10.89 -0.51 2.18
CA ALA A 417 9.79 0.43 2.02
C ALA A 417 8.54 -0.10 2.72
N LEU A 418 8.14 -1.34 2.43
CA LEU A 418 6.95 -1.96 3.01
C LEU A 418 7.06 -2.09 4.54
N GLU A 419 8.27 -2.31 5.08
CA GLU A 419 8.52 -2.32 6.53
C GLU A 419 8.09 -1.02 7.24
N GLN A 420 8.01 0.12 6.54
CA GLN A 420 7.51 1.39 7.10
C GLN A 420 5.98 1.48 7.22
N LEU A 421 5.27 0.54 6.59
CA LEU A 421 3.82 0.37 6.69
C LEU A 421 3.46 -0.66 7.77
N MET A 422 4.22 -1.76 7.79
CA MET A 422 3.94 -2.95 8.61
C MET A 422 3.85 -2.66 10.11
N ASP A 423 2.76 -3.08 10.76
CA ASP A 423 2.58 -2.88 12.21
C ASP A 423 3.72 -3.50 13.03
N ARG A 424 4.14 -2.81 14.10
CA ARG A 424 5.30 -3.23 14.90
C ARG A 424 5.12 -4.56 15.64
N HIS A 425 3.90 -5.07 15.77
CA HIS A 425 3.53 -6.29 16.48
C HIS A 425 3.41 -7.51 15.53
N SER A 426 3.72 -7.32 14.25
CA SER A 426 3.90 -8.39 13.28
C SER A 426 5.38 -8.81 13.20
N HIS A 427 5.67 -10.10 13.38
CA HIS A 427 7.04 -10.61 13.52
C HIS A 427 7.47 -11.56 12.40
N GLY A 428 6.52 -12.22 11.72
CA GLY A 428 6.82 -13.27 10.75
C GLY A 428 7.59 -12.75 9.54
N PHE A 429 8.69 -13.41 9.18
CA PHE A 429 9.47 -13.14 7.96
C PHE A 429 9.97 -11.69 7.79
N ARG A 430 10.18 -10.96 8.89
CA ARG A 430 10.60 -9.55 8.86
C ARG A 430 12.02 -9.34 9.41
N PRO A 431 12.81 -8.43 8.83
CA PRO A 431 14.16 -8.14 9.32
C PRO A 431 14.15 -7.68 10.79
N GLY A 432 15.02 -8.25 11.62
CA GLY A 432 15.12 -7.90 13.04
C GLY A 432 13.93 -8.37 13.91
N ARG A 433 13.00 -9.14 13.34
CA ARG A 433 11.88 -9.77 14.06
C ARG A 433 12.05 -11.28 14.11
N SER A 434 11.59 -11.89 15.20
CA SER A 434 11.69 -13.32 15.41
C SER A 434 10.66 -13.78 16.43
N ARG A 435 10.57 -15.10 16.61
CA ARG A 435 9.77 -15.71 17.68
C ARG A 435 10.20 -15.23 19.08
N ILE A 436 11.48 -14.89 19.25
CA ILE A 436 12.02 -14.32 20.50
C ILE A 436 11.51 -12.89 20.73
N THR A 437 11.45 -12.06 19.69
CA THR A 437 10.93 -10.70 19.88
C THR A 437 9.43 -10.69 20.16
N ALA A 438 8.68 -11.63 19.59
CA ALA A 438 7.27 -11.84 19.93
C ALA A 438 7.12 -12.27 21.41
N SER A 439 7.97 -13.18 21.89
CA SER A 439 7.91 -13.66 23.27
C SER A 439 8.18 -12.57 24.32
N TYR A 440 9.13 -11.65 24.05
CA TYR A 440 9.35 -10.49 24.91
C TYR A 440 8.16 -9.55 24.98
N GLU A 441 7.45 -9.39 23.86
CA GLU A 441 6.27 -8.56 23.83
C GLU A 441 5.12 -9.16 24.65
N ILE A 442 4.93 -10.48 24.58
CA ILE A 442 3.96 -11.18 25.41
C ILE A 442 4.27 -11.00 26.90
N GLN A 443 5.55 -11.07 27.30
CA GLN A 443 5.94 -10.80 28.70
C GLN A 443 5.63 -9.35 29.11
N ALA A 444 5.88 -8.37 28.23
CA ALA A 444 5.60 -6.97 28.51
C ALA A 444 4.10 -6.71 28.66
N ALA A 445 3.27 -7.33 27.82
CA ALA A 445 1.83 -7.31 27.93
C ALA A 445 1.34 -7.96 29.23
N TRP A 446 1.86 -9.13 29.59
CA TRP A 446 1.58 -9.76 30.89
C TRP A 446 1.86 -8.82 32.07
N ARG A 447 3.04 -8.17 32.09
CA ARG A 447 3.37 -7.17 33.13
C ARG A 447 2.42 -5.97 33.15
N SER A 448 1.78 -5.67 32.01
CA SER A 448 0.81 -4.59 31.84
C SER A 448 -0.64 -4.99 32.19
N GLY A 449 -0.85 -6.18 32.75
CA GLY A 449 -2.15 -6.64 33.25
C GLY A 449 -3.00 -7.41 32.24
N TYR A 450 -2.44 -7.80 31.09
CA TYR A 450 -3.12 -8.73 30.17
C TYR A 450 -3.09 -10.14 30.77
N ARG A 451 -4.25 -10.80 30.85
CA ARG A 451 -4.46 -12.07 31.57
C ARG A 451 -5.19 -13.14 30.75
N TRP A 452 -5.71 -12.78 29.58
CA TRP A 452 -6.39 -13.67 28.65
C TRP A 452 -5.72 -13.61 27.28
N VAL A 453 -5.73 -14.72 26.57
CA VAL A 453 -5.25 -14.80 25.18
C VAL A 453 -6.35 -15.43 24.33
N TYR A 454 -6.61 -14.81 23.18
CA TYR A 454 -7.29 -15.46 22.07
C TYR A 454 -6.22 -15.86 21.05
N GLU A 455 -6.04 -17.16 20.83
CA GLU A 455 -5.09 -17.73 19.87
C GLU A 455 -5.85 -18.27 18.67
N SER A 456 -5.36 -17.96 17.47
CA SER A 456 -5.94 -18.46 16.23
C SER A 456 -4.93 -18.45 15.07
N ASP A 457 -5.31 -19.13 14.01
CA ASP A 457 -4.57 -19.27 12.76
C ASP A 457 -5.52 -18.98 11.58
N ILE A 458 -4.96 -18.58 10.43
CA ILE A 458 -5.75 -18.37 9.21
C ILE A 458 -5.76 -19.64 8.38
N LYS A 459 -6.96 -20.14 8.10
CA LYS A 459 -7.15 -21.41 7.39
C LYS A 459 -6.59 -21.35 5.97
N ASN A 460 -5.63 -22.24 5.67
CA ASN A 460 -5.02 -22.40 4.35
C ASN A 460 -4.54 -21.08 3.72
N PHE A 461 -4.03 -20.15 4.54
CA PHE A 461 -3.76 -18.77 4.13
C PHE A 461 -2.99 -18.66 2.80
N PHE A 462 -1.85 -19.34 2.68
CA PHE A 462 -1.04 -19.29 1.46
C PHE A 462 -1.80 -19.78 0.23
N ASP A 463 -2.73 -20.72 0.35
CA ASP A 463 -3.48 -21.24 -0.80
C ASP A 463 -4.73 -20.39 -1.09
N SER A 464 -5.20 -19.59 -0.13
CA SER A 464 -6.45 -18.82 -0.22
C SER A 464 -6.27 -17.36 -0.67
N VAL A 465 -5.04 -16.81 -0.67
CA VAL A 465 -4.79 -15.41 -1.08
C VAL A 465 -5.35 -15.13 -2.49
N ASN A 466 -6.29 -14.18 -2.58
CA ASN A 466 -6.83 -13.74 -3.86
C ASN A 466 -5.80 -12.87 -4.61
N LEU A 467 -5.40 -13.30 -5.81
CA LEU A 467 -4.38 -12.59 -6.59
C LEU A 467 -4.86 -11.25 -7.17
N GLU A 468 -6.16 -11.08 -7.41
CA GLU A 468 -6.72 -9.78 -7.80
C GLU A 468 -6.69 -8.80 -6.63
N HIS A 469 -6.95 -9.25 -5.41
CA HIS A 469 -6.78 -8.42 -4.21
C HIS A 469 -5.31 -8.03 -3.99
N LEU A 470 -4.38 -8.96 -4.20
CA LEU A 470 -2.95 -8.63 -4.17
C LEU A 470 -2.59 -7.60 -5.25
N ARG A 471 -3.12 -7.74 -6.47
CA ARG A 471 -2.92 -6.78 -7.57
C ARG A 471 -3.44 -5.40 -7.21
N ASP A 472 -4.63 -5.30 -6.62
CA ASP A 472 -5.20 -4.05 -6.13
C ASP A 472 -4.32 -3.39 -5.05
N ARG A 473 -3.79 -4.19 -4.11
CA ARG A 473 -2.84 -3.70 -3.10
C ARG A 473 -1.58 -3.13 -3.72
N LEU A 474 -0.99 -3.86 -4.65
CA LEU A 474 0.19 -3.42 -5.39
C LEU A 474 -0.11 -2.18 -6.23
N ASN A 475 -1.26 -2.08 -6.89
CA ASN A 475 -1.69 -0.90 -7.64
C ASN A 475 -1.90 0.32 -6.73
N GLY A 476 -2.42 0.14 -5.52
CA GLY A 476 -2.58 1.23 -4.54
C GLY A 476 -1.24 1.82 -4.07
N ILE A 477 -0.14 1.06 -4.20
CA ILE A 477 1.20 1.46 -3.75
C ILE A 477 2.11 1.87 -4.92
N TYR A 478 2.19 1.03 -5.96
CA TYR A 478 3.19 1.09 -7.04
C TYR A 478 2.53 1.26 -8.42
N TYR A 479 1.40 1.96 -8.49
CA TYR A 479 0.60 2.08 -9.71
C TYR A 479 1.42 2.33 -10.98
N GLY A 480 1.15 1.52 -12.00
CA GLY A 480 1.78 1.64 -13.33
C GLY A 480 3.24 1.23 -13.39
N ASP A 481 3.81 0.69 -12.30
CA ASP A 481 5.13 0.09 -12.30
C ASP A 481 5.05 -1.37 -12.83
N PRO A 482 5.88 -1.78 -13.80
CA PRO A 482 5.91 -3.16 -14.33
C PRO A 482 6.16 -4.23 -13.26
N ILE A 483 6.69 -3.86 -12.10
CA ILE A 483 6.85 -4.74 -10.94
C ILE A 483 5.56 -5.44 -10.54
N ILE A 484 4.40 -4.80 -10.72
CA ILE A 484 3.10 -5.37 -10.35
C ILE A 484 2.85 -6.63 -11.18
N ASN A 485 3.02 -6.55 -12.50
CA ASN A 485 2.84 -7.69 -13.39
C ASN A 485 3.90 -8.77 -13.12
N ALA A 486 5.15 -8.39 -12.87
CA ALA A 486 6.19 -9.34 -12.49
C ALA A 486 5.79 -10.18 -11.27
N ILE A 487 5.36 -9.52 -10.19
CA ILE A 487 4.91 -10.20 -8.96
C ILE A 487 3.70 -11.09 -9.25
N ILE A 488 2.64 -10.56 -9.87
CA ILE A 488 1.42 -11.34 -10.09
C ILE A 488 1.68 -12.56 -10.98
N ASN A 489 2.45 -12.40 -12.06
CA ASN A 489 2.78 -13.50 -12.97
C ASN A 489 3.58 -14.60 -12.24
N TRP A 490 4.53 -14.23 -11.36
CA TRP A 490 5.22 -15.20 -10.51
C TRP A 490 4.29 -15.90 -9.51
N MET A 491 3.36 -15.15 -8.89
CA MET A 491 2.42 -15.74 -7.94
C MET A 491 1.39 -16.64 -8.61
N GLN A 492 1.10 -16.42 -9.90
CA GLN A 492 0.16 -17.22 -10.70
C GLN A 492 0.81 -18.43 -11.39
N ALA A 493 2.14 -18.52 -11.39
CA ALA A 493 2.88 -19.54 -12.11
C ALA A 493 2.36 -20.97 -11.82
N PRO A 494 2.16 -21.81 -12.87
CA PRO A 494 1.69 -23.18 -12.69
C PRO A 494 2.76 -24.03 -11.98
N VAL A 495 2.34 -25.13 -11.38
CA VAL A 495 3.24 -26.05 -10.64
C VAL A 495 3.33 -27.38 -11.37
N ARG A 496 4.53 -27.86 -11.65
CA ARG A 496 4.78 -29.22 -12.13
C ARG A 496 5.01 -30.13 -10.94
N PHE A 497 4.20 -31.18 -10.82
CA PHE A 497 4.32 -32.17 -9.76
C PHE A 497 4.00 -33.56 -10.30
N GLN A 498 4.90 -34.52 -10.09
CA GLN A 498 4.74 -35.93 -10.53
C GLN A 498 4.31 -36.08 -12.01
N GLY A 499 4.93 -35.28 -12.91
CA GLY A 499 4.65 -35.32 -14.35
C GLY A 499 3.38 -34.58 -14.78
N GLN A 500 2.60 -34.02 -13.86
CA GLN A 500 1.40 -33.24 -14.15
C GLN A 500 1.64 -31.74 -13.93
N THR A 501 0.91 -30.90 -14.68
CA THR A 501 0.88 -29.45 -14.50
C THR A 501 -0.39 -29.06 -13.77
N ILE A 502 -0.24 -28.35 -12.65
CA ILE A 502 -1.32 -27.85 -11.81
C ILE A 502 -1.43 -26.34 -12.02
N GLU A 503 -2.53 -25.90 -12.63
CA GLU A 503 -2.84 -24.48 -12.83
C GLU A 503 -3.26 -23.82 -11.52
N ARG A 504 -2.78 -22.60 -11.27
CA ARG A 504 -3.06 -21.84 -10.04
C ARG A 504 -3.80 -20.56 -10.36
N LYS A 505 -4.99 -20.41 -9.77
CA LYS A 505 -5.79 -19.17 -9.88
C LYS A 505 -5.58 -18.24 -8.70
N ASN A 506 -5.36 -18.80 -7.50
CA ASN A 506 -5.16 -18.09 -6.25
C ASN A 506 -3.99 -18.68 -5.47
N GLY A 507 -3.60 -17.96 -4.43
CA GLY A 507 -2.58 -18.33 -3.47
C GLY A 507 -1.19 -17.83 -3.79
N LEU A 508 -0.32 -17.90 -2.81
CA LEU A 508 1.10 -17.58 -2.85
C LEU A 508 1.91 -18.89 -2.82
N PRO A 509 2.81 -19.15 -3.79
CA PRO A 509 3.58 -20.39 -3.85
C PRO A 509 4.54 -20.53 -2.66
N GLN A 510 4.29 -21.52 -1.81
CA GLN A 510 5.16 -21.82 -0.66
C GLN A 510 6.53 -22.31 -1.16
N GLY A 511 7.58 -21.51 -1.00
CA GLY A 511 8.91 -21.78 -1.56
C GLY A 511 9.41 -20.66 -2.49
N SER A 512 8.53 -19.74 -2.89
CA SER A 512 8.92 -18.49 -3.56
C SER A 512 9.51 -17.47 -2.57
N PRO A 513 10.67 -16.86 -2.87
CA PRO A 513 11.26 -15.81 -2.03
C PRO A 513 10.39 -14.56 -1.81
N LEU A 514 9.43 -14.26 -2.69
CA LEU A 514 8.53 -13.11 -2.56
C LEU A 514 7.28 -13.40 -1.72
N SER A 515 6.85 -14.67 -1.67
CA SER A 515 5.58 -15.05 -1.03
C SER A 515 5.48 -14.58 0.43
N PRO A 516 6.51 -14.66 1.28
CA PRO A 516 6.43 -14.15 2.66
C PRO A 516 6.20 -12.63 2.75
N LEU A 517 6.75 -11.84 1.82
CA LEU A 517 6.55 -10.40 1.80
C LEU A 517 5.12 -10.05 1.34
N MET A 518 4.61 -10.76 0.34
CA MET A 518 3.23 -10.59 -0.16
C MET A 518 2.20 -11.05 0.88
N ALA A 519 2.49 -12.13 1.61
CA ALA A 519 1.70 -12.59 2.75
C ALA A 519 1.53 -11.50 3.81
N ASN A 520 2.64 -10.87 4.22
CA ASN A 520 2.58 -9.79 5.20
C ASN A 520 1.84 -8.56 4.65
N LEU A 521 2.01 -8.22 3.36
CA LEU A 521 1.29 -7.11 2.73
C LEU A 521 -0.24 -7.32 2.71
N MET A 522 -0.68 -8.57 2.55
CA MET A 522 -2.10 -8.93 2.61
C MET A 522 -2.68 -8.84 4.03
N LEU A 523 -1.85 -9.07 5.05
CA LEU A 523 -2.27 -9.12 6.46
C LEU A 523 -2.02 -7.82 7.25
N ASP A 524 -1.35 -6.83 6.65
CA ASP A 524 -1.06 -5.54 7.31
C ASP A 524 -2.34 -4.78 7.70
N ASP A 525 -3.40 -4.92 6.90
CA ASP A 525 -4.69 -4.28 7.16
C ASP A 525 -5.40 -4.90 8.35
N PHE A 526 -5.36 -6.23 8.45
CA PHE A 526 -5.80 -6.96 9.64
C PHE A 526 -5.06 -6.46 10.89
N ASP A 527 -3.74 -6.30 10.82
CA ASP A 527 -2.98 -5.75 11.94
C ASP A 527 -3.44 -4.34 12.31
N SER A 528 -3.66 -3.49 11.30
CA SER A 528 -4.10 -2.11 11.47
C SER A 528 -5.50 -2.01 12.09
N ASP A 529 -6.43 -2.86 11.66
CA ASP A 529 -7.81 -2.86 12.14
C ASP A 529 -7.91 -3.35 13.58
N MET A 530 -7.16 -4.41 13.92
CA MET A 530 -7.09 -4.89 15.30
C MET A 530 -6.51 -3.81 16.22
N GLN A 531 -5.46 -3.11 15.79
CA GLN A 531 -4.88 -2.00 16.54
C GLN A 531 -5.87 -0.83 16.70
N ALA A 532 -6.58 -0.46 15.63
CA ALA A 532 -7.55 0.63 15.64
C ALA A 532 -8.78 0.33 16.51
N ALA A 533 -9.16 -0.95 16.61
CA ALA A 533 -10.18 -1.45 17.52
C ALA A 533 -9.69 -1.52 18.98
N GLY A 534 -8.40 -1.28 19.23
CA GLY A 534 -7.81 -1.23 20.58
C GLY A 534 -7.35 -2.59 21.11
N PHE A 535 -7.18 -3.59 20.25
CA PHE A 535 -6.66 -4.89 20.61
C PHE A 535 -5.13 -4.95 20.46
N LEU A 536 -4.49 -5.74 21.34
CA LEU A 536 -3.06 -6.03 21.25
C LEU A 536 -2.87 -7.37 20.51
N LEU A 537 -2.78 -7.28 19.18
CA LEU A 537 -2.48 -8.40 18.29
C LEU A 537 -0.96 -8.61 18.21
N ILE A 538 -0.50 -9.85 18.35
CA ILE A 538 0.87 -10.27 18.05
C ILE A 538 0.81 -11.37 17.00
N ARG A 539 1.35 -11.11 15.81
CA ARG A 539 1.24 -12.01 14.64
C ARG A 539 2.58 -12.53 14.16
N PHE A 540 2.63 -13.80 13.77
CA PHE A 540 3.75 -14.41 13.06
C PHE A 540 3.24 -15.12 11.81
N ALA A 541 3.30 -14.44 10.67
CA ALA A 541 2.69 -14.91 9.41
C ALA A 541 1.17 -15.06 9.56
N ASP A 542 0.62 -16.26 9.39
CA ASP A 542 -0.79 -16.63 9.52
C ASP A 542 -1.20 -16.99 10.97
N ASP A 543 -0.23 -17.32 11.82
CA ASP A 543 -0.43 -17.63 13.25
C ASP A 543 -0.45 -16.33 14.06
N PHE A 544 -1.44 -16.15 14.94
CA PHE A 544 -1.56 -14.95 15.76
C PHE A 544 -2.22 -15.17 17.12
N ILE A 545 -1.94 -14.24 18.03
CA ILE A 545 -2.58 -14.15 19.33
C ILE A 545 -3.06 -12.72 19.59
N ILE A 546 -4.17 -12.59 20.31
CA ILE A 546 -4.68 -11.31 20.79
C ILE A 546 -4.73 -11.34 22.31
N LEU A 547 -3.90 -10.50 22.93
CA LEU A 547 -3.80 -10.40 24.37
C LEU A 547 -4.91 -9.49 24.92
N CYS A 548 -5.63 -9.99 25.91
CA CYS A 548 -6.80 -9.38 26.52
C CYS A 548 -6.67 -9.30 28.06
N LYS A 549 -7.37 -8.36 28.69
CA LYS A 549 -7.40 -8.20 30.15
C LYS A 549 -8.42 -9.11 30.81
N ASP A 550 -9.50 -9.43 30.11
CA ASP A 550 -10.64 -10.20 30.61
C ASP A 550 -11.23 -11.07 29.47
N PRO A 551 -12.05 -12.09 29.78
CA PRO A 551 -12.55 -13.01 28.77
C PRO A 551 -13.59 -12.38 27.84
N GLN A 552 -14.30 -11.34 28.29
CA GLN A 552 -15.25 -10.63 27.44
C GLN A 552 -14.53 -9.85 26.34
N GLN A 553 -13.37 -9.27 26.66
CA GLN A 553 -12.49 -8.66 25.67
C GLN A 553 -11.95 -9.70 24.67
N ALA A 554 -11.62 -10.93 25.13
CA ALA A 554 -11.18 -11.99 24.23
C ALA A 554 -12.28 -12.44 23.24
N GLN A 555 -13.53 -12.54 23.68
CA GLN A 555 -14.66 -12.81 22.79
C GLN A 555 -14.91 -11.67 21.79
N ALA A 556 -14.76 -10.42 22.22
CA ALA A 556 -14.85 -9.27 21.32
C ALA A 556 -13.70 -9.24 20.30
N ALA A 557 -12.50 -9.68 20.71
CA ALA A 557 -11.33 -9.80 19.85
C ALA A 557 -11.54 -10.84 18.74
N GLU A 558 -12.09 -12.01 19.08
CA GLU A 558 -12.46 -13.05 18.12
C GLU A 558 -13.43 -12.50 17.05
N GLN A 559 -14.51 -11.83 17.47
CA GLN A 559 -15.49 -11.25 16.54
C GLN A 559 -14.88 -10.16 15.65
N ALA A 560 -13.98 -9.33 16.19
CA ALA A 560 -13.28 -8.31 15.43
C ALA A 560 -12.32 -8.94 14.41
N ALA A 561 -11.58 -9.98 14.80
CA ALA A 561 -10.65 -10.67 13.93
C ALA A 561 -11.39 -11.41 12.79
N GLN A 562 -12.49 -12.09 13.11
CA GLN A 562 -13.32 -12.74 12.12
C GLN A 562 -13.85 -11.75 11.08
N ARG A 563 -14.31 -10.57 11.53
CA ARG A 563 -14.82 -9.53 10.64
C ARG A 563 -13.74 -9.00 9.70
N SER A 564 -12.60 -8.56 10.25
CA SER A 564 -11.52 -7.95 9.46
C SER A 564 -10.94 -8.95 8.44
N LEU A 565 -10.71 -10.21 8.84
CA LEU A 565 -10.25 -11.25 7.91
C LEU A 565 -11.26 -11.57 6.81
N ALA A 566 -12.56 -11.60 7.14
CA ALA A 566 -13.61 -11.88 6.17
C ALA A 566 -13.70 -10.80 5.08
N GLU A 567 -13.41 -9.52 5.38
CA GLU A 567 -13.39 -8.45 4.37
C GLU A 567 -12.34 -8.69 3.27
N HIS A 568 -11.29 -9.45 3.56
CA HIS A 568 -10.26 -9.82 2.59
C HIS A 568 -10.42 -11.22 2.01
N GLY A 569 -11.50 -11.92 2.35
CA GLY A 569 -11.80 -13.29 1.90
C GLY A 569 -11.03 -14.37 2.66
N PHE A 570 -10.57 -14.09 3.89
CA PHE A 570 -9.91 -15.06 4.75
C PHE A 570 -10.85 -15.62 5.81
N GLU A 571 -10.59 -16.86 6.23
CA GLU A 571 -11.32 -17.56 7.28
C GLU A 571 -10.39 -17.92 8.44
N LEU A 572 -10.90 -17.81 9.67
CA LEU A 572 -10.23 -18.36 10.85
C LEU A 572 -10.25 -19.89 10.80
N HIS A 573 -9.22 -20.52 11.36
CA HIS A 573 -9.19 -21.96 11.53
C HIS A 573 -10.10 -22.39 12.70
N PRO A 574 -11.18 -23.16 12.46
CA PRO A 574 -12.17 -23.45 13.49
C PRO A 574 -11.57 -24.24 14.66
N ASP A 575 -10.73 -25.24 14.37
CA ASP A 575 -10.18 -26.14 15.41
C ASP A 575 -8.94 -25.59 16.14
N LYS A 576 -8.41 -24.43 15.72
CA LYS A 576 -7.24 -23.80 16.34
C LYS A 576 -7.59 -22.52 17.09
N SER A 577 -8.84 -22.07 17.01
CA SER A 577 -9.31 -20.88 17.72
C SER A 577 -9.61 -21.22 19.17
N HIS A 578 -8.94 -20.57 20.12
CA HIS A 578 -9.17 -20.81 21.54
C HIS A 578 -8.95 -19.58 22.41
N ILE A 579 -9.73 -19.49 23.48
CA ILE A 579 -9.59 -18.45 24.51
C ILE A 579 -9.09 -19.13 25.78
N THR A 580 -7.91 -18.71 26.26
CA THR A 580 -7.25 -19.31 27.41
C THR A 580 -6.85 -18.23 28.41
N ALA A 581 -7.02 -18.51 29.71
CA ALA A 581 -6.44 -17.67 30.75
C ALA A 581 -4.92 -17.90 30.77
N LEU A 582 -4.11 -16.83 30.74
CA LEU A 582 -2.65 -16.97 30.73
C LEU A 582 -2.12 -17.71 31.97
N ASP A 583 -2.86 -17.71 33.09
CA ASP A 583 -2.56 -18.46 34.32
C ASP A 583 -2.55 -19.99 34.11
N GLU A 584 -3.31 -20.49 33.14
CA GLU A 584 -3.35 -21.90 32.75
C GLU A 584 -2.16 -22.30 31.86
N GLY A 585 -1.47 -21.29 31.31
CA GLY A 585 -0.41 -21.42 30.33
C GLY A 585 -0.91 -21.72 28.92
N PHE A 586 -0.13 -21.32 27.91
CA PHE A 586 -0.45 -21.57 26.50
C PHE A 586 0.81 -21.77 25.66
N LYS A 587 0.66 -22.30 24.44
CA LYS A 587 1.77 -22.59 23.54
C LYS A 587 1.71 -21.68 22.33
N TYR A 588 2.78 -20.95 22.04
CA TYR A 588 2.86 -20.11 20.85
C TYR A 588 4.27 -20.12 20.26
N LEU A 589 4.37 -20.33 18.94
CA LEU A 589 5.63 -20.33 18.18
C LEU A 589 6.72 -21.31 18.70
N GLY A 590 6.30 -22.41 19.31
CA GLY A 590 7.21 -23.41 19.90
C GLY A 590 7.72 -23.03 21.30
N TYR A 591 7.10 -22.03 21.93
CA TYR A 591 7.27 -21.73 23.34
C TYR A 591 6.03 -22.12 24.13
N CYS A 592 6.23 -22.64 25.34
CA CYS A 592 5.22 -22.69 26.37
C CYS A 592 5.40 -21.45 27.26
N LEU A 593 4.32 -20.71 27.46
CA LEU A 593 4.26 -19.55 28.34
C LEU A 593 3.40 -19.92 29.53
N SER A 594 3.97 -19.87 30.74
CA SER A 594 3.29 -20.22 32.00
C SER A 594 3.63 -19.21 33.08
N VAL A 595 2.72 -19.03 34.03
CA VAL A 595 2.92 -18.08 35.13
C VAL A 595 3.80 -18.72 36.19
N TYR A 596 4.95 -18.09 36.46
CA TYR A 596 5.86 -18.52 37.53
C TYR A 596 5.59 -17.77 38.83
N SER A 597 5.23 -16.49 38.74
CA SER A 597 4.81 -15.69 39.89
C SER A 597 3.90 -14.54 39.46
N LYS A 598 3.33 -13.79 40.42
CA LYS A 598 2.50 -12.60 40.15
C LYS A 598 3.15 -11.57 39.21
N LEU A 599 4.48 -11.57 39.08
CA LEU A 599 5.25 -10.60 38.27
C LEU A 599 6.05 -11.24 37.13
N GLU A 600 6.05 -12.57 37.01
CA GLU A 600 6.96 -13.29 36.11
C GLU A 600 6.24 -14.36 35.30
N LEU A 601 6.36 -14.24 33.98
CA LEU A 601 5.92 -15.22 33.00
C LEU A 601 7.15 -16.01 32.53
N LEU A 602 7.15 -17.32 32.78
CA LEU A 602 8.21 -18.22 32.34
C LEU A 602 7.95 -18.62 30.88
N ILE A 603 9.01 -18.57 30.07
CA ILE A 603 8.98 -19.00 28.67
C ILE A 603 9.96 -20.15 28.49
N THR A 604 9.43 -21.33 28.21
CA THR A 604 10.23 -22.55 27.96
C THR A 604 10.00 -23.06 26.54
N ALA A 605 11.00 -23.71 25.94
CA ALA A 605 10.80 -24.38 24.65
C ALA A 605 9.81 -25.55 24.80
N THR A 606 8.88 -25.72 23.85
CA THR A 606 7.89 -26.82 23.89
C THR A 606 8.51 -28.20 23.73
N GLU A 607 9.74 -28.28 23.21
CA GLU A 607 10.47 -29.54 23.05
C GLU A 607 11.02 -30.09 24.39
N THR A 608 11.07 -29.28 25.45
CA THR A 608 11.70 -29.68 26.73
C THR A 608 10.76 -29.79 27.92
N ASN A 609 9.57 -29.15 27.93
CA ASN A 609 8.64 -29.19 29.06
C ASN A 609 7.16 -29.18 28.63
N PRO A 610 6.28 -29.96 29.28
CA PRO A 610 4.82 -29.77 29.21
C PRO A 610 4.44 -28.36 29.70
N CYS A 611 3.38 -27.79 29.12
CA CYS A 611 2.85 -26.53 29.61
C CYS A 611 2.03 -26.81 30.87
N PHE A 612 2.61 -26.53 32.04
CA PHE A 612 1.96 -26.74 33.32
C PHE A 612 1.26 -25.45 33.76
N PRO A 613 0.06 -25.54 34.36
CA PRO A 613 -0.56 -24.40 35.03
C PRO A 613 0.33 -23.93 36.20
N ALA A 614 0.15 -22.67 36.61
CA ALA A 614 0.96 -22.05 37.67
C ALA A 614 1.12 -22.96 38.90
N PHE A 615 2.36 -23.14 39.37
CA PHE A 615 2.60 -23.65 40.73
C PHE A 615 2.21 -22.54 41.70
N ILE A 616 0.96 -22.59 42.20
CA ILE A 616 0.46 -21.67 43.23
C ILE A 616 1.12 -21.96 44.57
#